data_AF-A0A7M4AE55-F1
#
_entry.id   AF-A0A7M4AE55-F1
#
_cell.length_a   1.000
_cell.length_b   1.000
_cell.length_c   1.000
_cell.angle_alpha   90.00
_cell.angle_beta   90.00
_cell.angle_gamma   90.00
#
_symmetry.space_group_name_H-M   'P 1'
#
loop_
_entity.id
_entity.type
_entity.pdbx_description
1 polymer ?
#
loop_
_entity_poly.entity_id
_entity_poly.type
_entity_poly.pdbx_seq_one_letter_code
_entity_poly.pdbx_strand_id
1 'polypeptide(L)'
;CKGKEVSGTIRKAIDKAKLNLIPVMRGNGSWESSEGPGNSVPFKVTGRSGSTRITLMPAPAGKGLVIGDYGRRVLTLAGVTDVWARSAGQTRTTINFARATFNALVELNKTKLTDDVRQRLNITKGRKLQ
;
A
#
# COMPACT_ATOMS: atom_id res chain seq x y z
N CYS A 1 -15.28 -9.49 10.16
CA CYS A 1 -15.66 -10.30 11.33
C CYS A 1 -17.17 -10.49 11.27
N LYS A 2 -17.69 -11.66 11.65
CA LYS A 2 -19.14 -11.88 11.74
C LYS A 2 -19.54 -11.89 13.21
N GLY A 3 -20.70 -11.33 13.54
CA GLY A 3 -21.23 -11.27 14.89
C GLY A 3 -22.67 -10.78 14.86
N LYS A 4 -23.42 -11.06 15.94
CA LYS A 4 -24.82 -10.64 16.06
C LYS A 4 -24.95 -9.15 16.36
N GLU A 5 -24.04 -8.61 17.16
CA GLU A 5 -24.01 -7.19 17.53
C GLU A 5 -22.96 -6.39 16.75
N VAL A 6 -23.32 -5.17 16.36
CA VAL A 6 -22.45 -4.28 15.58
C VAL A 6 -21.25 -3.83 16.39
N SER A 7 -21.47 -3.37 17.63
CA SER A 7 -20.42 -2.84 18.53
C SER A 7 -19.35 -3.89 18.83
N GLY A 8 -19.77 -5.10 19.21
CA GLY A 8 -18.86 -6.23 19.46
C GLY A 8 -18.10 -6.65 18.20
N THR A 9 -18.72 -6.55 17.02
CA THR A 9 -18.07 -6.90 15.75
C THR A 9 -17.00 -5.88 15.34
N ILE A 10 -17.22 -4.58 15.62
CA ILE A 10 -16.23 -3.52 15.36
C ILE A 10 -14.99 -3.75 16.23
N ARG A 11 -15.15 -3.99 17.54
CA ARG A 11 -14.02 -4.29 18.45
C ARG A 11 -13.20 -5.48 17.97
N LYS A 12 -13.87 -6.59 17.66
CA LYS A 12 -13.22 -7.80 17.08
C LYS A 12 -12.49 -7.52 15.77
N ALA A 13 -13.00 -6.60 14.93
CA ALA A 13 -12.34 -6.21 13.70
C ALA A 13 -11.07 -5.40 13.96
N ILE A 14 -11.10 -4.48 14.93
CA ILE A 14 -9.94 -3.69 15.35
C ILE A 14 -8.86 -4.58 15.97
N ASP A 15 -9.23 -5.50 16.87
CA ASP A 15 -8.27 -6.41 17.50
C ASP A 15 -7.58 -7.28 16.46
N LYS A 16 -8.36 -7.81 15.50
CA LYS A 16 -7.80 -8.56 14.38
C LYS A 16 -6.90 -7.70 13.49
N ALA A 17 -7.21 -6.42 13.29
CA ALA A 17 -6.36 -5.53 12.52
C ALA A 17 -5.01 -5.29 13.21
N LYS A 18 -5.01 -5.09 14.54
CA LYS A 18 -3.78 -4.93 15.33
C LYS A 18 -2.86 -6.15 15.25
N LEU A 19 -3.44 -7.35 15.25
CA LEU A 19 -2.67 -8.60 15.12
C LEU A 19 -2.05 -8.79 13.72
N ASN A 20 -2.64 -8.20 12.67
CA ASN A 20 -2.18 -8.33 11.29
C ASN A 20 -1.44 -7.06 10.81
N LEU A 21 -0.57 -6.51 11.65
CA LEU A 21 0.24 -5.36 11.30
C LEU A 21 1.37 -5.76 10.33
N ILE A 22 1.61 -4.94 9.31
CA ILE A 22 2.72 -5.13 8.39
C ILE A 22 3.62 -3.89 8.37
N PRO A 23 4.95 -4.03 8.29
CA PRO A 23 5.81 -2.91 7.91
C PRO A 23 5.54 -2.56 6.44
N VAL A 24 5.76 -1.32 6.02
CA VAL A 24 5.64 -0.94 4.61
C VAL A 24 6.97 -0.34 4.15
N MET A 25 7.45 -0.82 3.01
CA MET A 25 8.59 -0.23 2.30
C MET A 25 8.14 1.00 1.51
N ARG A 26 8.84 2.11 1.68
CA ARG A 26 8.60 3.36 0.95
C ARG A 26 9.91 3.82 0.33
N GLY A 27 9.83 4.49 -0.80
CA GLY A 27 11.02 5.02 -1.47
C GLY A 27 10.64 5.92 -2.63
N ASN A 28 11.63 6.14 -3.50
CA ASN A 28 11.47 6.87 -4.74
C ASN A 28 11.91 5.96 -5.88
N GLY A 29 10.99 5.63 -6.79
CA GLY A 29 11.29 4.84 -7.98
C GLY A 29 10.57 5.32 -9.22
N SER A 30 10.12 6.58 -9.20
CA SER A 30 9.49 7.17 -10.37
C SER A 30 10.57 7.60 -11.36
N TRP A 31 10.38 7.28 -12.63
CA TRP A 31 11.25 7.78 -13.71
C TRP A 31 11.19 9.30 -13.85
N GLU A 32 10.09 9.92 -13.41
CA GLU A 32 9.85 11.37 -13.49
C GLU A 32 10.45 12.15 -12.32
N SER A 33 10.98 11.46 -11.30
CA SER A 33 11.48 12.09 -10.07
C SER A 33 13.00 12.17 -10.09
N SER A 34 13.56 13.30 -9.64
CA SER A 34 14.98 13.41 -9.35
C SER A 34 15.38 12.51 -8.17
N GLU A 35 16.68 12.21 -8.07
CA GLU A 35 17.23 11.45 -6.95
C GLU A 35 16.89 12.12 -5.61
N GLY A 36 16.43 11.32 -4.64
CA GLY A 36 16.09 11.83 -3.32
C GLY A 36 15.13 10.94 -2.53
N PRO A 37 14.90 11.27 -1.25
CA PRO A 37 13.99 10.53 -0.40
C PRO A 37 12.54 10.76 -0.84
N GLY A 38 11.85 9.67 -1.18
CA GLY A 38 10.43 9.69 -1.55
C GLY A 38 9.56 8.95 -0.53
N ASN A 39 8.28 9.31 -0.51
CA ASN A 39 7.23 8.60 0.23
C ASN A 39 6.27 7.87 -0.74
N SER A 40 6.80 7.42 -1.88
CA SER A 40 6.08 6.62 -2.89
C SER A 40 6.37 5.12 -2.70
N VAL A 41 5.68 4.29 -3.48
CA VAL A 41 6.05 2.89 -3.68
C VAL A 41 7.34 2.82 -4.51
N PRO A 42 8.33 1.98 -4.16
CA PRO A 42 9.64 1.92 -4.84
C PRO A 42 9.61 1.24 -6.22
N PHE A 43 8.70 0.30 -6.46
CA PHE A 43 8.56 -0.39 -7.75
C PHE A 43 7.11 -0.81 -7.98
N LYS A 44 6.81 -1.18 -9.22
CA LYS A 44 5.48 -1.63 -9.60
C LYS A 44 5.13 -2.95 -8.92
N VAL A 45 4.02 -2.97 -8.19
CA VAL A 45 3.51 -4.16 -7.50
C VAL A 45 2.04 -4.37 -7.80
N THR A 46 1.60 -5.62 -7.86
CA THR A 46 0.19 -5.95 -8.09
C THR A 46 -0.34 -6.82 -6.96
N GLY A 47 -1.41 -6.38 -6.33
CA GLY A 47 -2.17 -7.13 -5.34
C GLY A 47 -3.50 -7.62 -5.90
N ARG A 48 -3.96 -8.78 -5.42
CA ARG A 48 -5.22 -9.39 -5.85
C ARG A 48 -6.07 -9.78 -4.64
N SER A 49 -7.39 -9.62 -4.77
CA SER A 49 -8.38 -10.21 -3.88
C SER A 49 -9.63 -10.55 -4.69
N GLY A 50 -9.94 -11.84 -4.81
CA GLY A 50 -11.02 -12.31 -5.70
C GLY A 50 -10.75 -11.96 -7.17
N SER A 51 -11.71 -11.26 -7.81
CA SER A 51 -11.58 -10.73 -9.17
C SER A 51 -10.90 -9.36 -9.23
N THR A 52 -10.83 -8.62 -8.11
CA THR A 52 -10.23 -7.30 -8.05
C THR A 52 -8.70 -7.40 -8.07
N ARG A 53 -8.07 -6.68 -9.00
CA ARG A 53 -6.61 -6.52 -9.09
C ARG A 53 -6.27 -5.05 -8.98
N ILE A 54 -5.29 -4.72 -8.15
CA ILE A 54 -4.78 -3.36 -7.98
C ILE A 54 -3.28 -3.39 -8.21
N THR A 55 -2.84 -2.62 -9.19
CA THR A 55 -1.43 -2.41 -9.49
C THR A 55 -1.04 -1.03 -8.99
N LEU A 56 -0.08 -0.97 -8.07
CA LEU A 56 0.54 0.25 -7.60
C LEU A 56 1.83 0.48 -8.38
N MET A 57 2.04 1.72 -8.80
CA MET A 57 3.20 2.15 -9.58
C MET A 57 3.82 3.39 -8.90
N PRO A 58 5.15 3.54 -8.97
CA PRO A 58 5.84 4.68 -8.39
C PRO A 58 5.38 5.98 -9.04
N ALA A 59 5.20 7.04 -8.25
CA ALA A 59 4.83 8.37 -8.71
C ALA A 59 5.85 9.42 -8.25
N PRO A 60 6.02 10.54 -8.98
CA PRO A 60 6.85 11.65 -8.53
C PRO A 60 6.24 12.32 -7.29
N ALA A 61 7.07 13.02 -6.52
CA ALA A 61 6.62 13.72 -5.32
C ALA A 61 5.60 14.83 -5.66
N GLY A 62 4.56 14.95 -4.83
CA GLY A 62 3.52 15.98 -4.99
C GLY A 62 2.38 15.59 -5.95
N LYS A 63 2.37 14.36 -6.47
CA LYS A 63 1.26 13.85 -7.30
C LYS A 63 0.02 13.52 -6.47
N GLY A 64 0.21 13.10 -5.23
CA GLY A 64 -0.83 12.58 -4.35
C GLY A 64 -1.24 11.15 -4.66
N LEU A 65 -2.23 10.68 -3.92
CA LEU A 65 -2.77 9.32 -4.05
C LEU A 65 -3.79 9.25 -5.19
N VAL A 66 -3.40 8.71 -6.35
CA VAL A 66 -4.29 8.49 -7.50
C VAL A 66 -4.92 7.09 -7.40
N ILE A 67 -5.87 6.93 -6.48
CA ILE A 67 -6.61 5.69 -6.23
C ILE A 67 -8.03 5.99 -5.73
N GLY A 68 -8.94 5.02 -5.83
CA GLY A 68 -10.28 5.10 -5.24
C GLY A 68 -10.27 5.15 -3.70
N ASP A 69 -11.35 5.65 -3.12
CA ASP A 69 -11.41 6.07 -1.70
C ASP A 69 -10.97 5.01 -0.68
N TYR A 70 -11.40 3.76 -0.84
CA TYR A 70 -11.03 2.70 0.09
C TYR A 70 -9.54 2.36 0.03
N GLY A 71 -8.93 2.44 -1.16
CA GLY A 71 -7.49 2.27 -1.33
C GLY A 71 -6.71 3.48 -0.80
N ARG A 72 -7.26 4.69 -0.97
CA ARG A 72 -6.69 5.93 -0.43
C ARG A 72 -6.52 5.82 1.07
N ARG A 73 -7.57 5.41 1.79
CA ARG A 73 -7.53 5.21 3.26
C ARG A 73 -6.43 4.23 3.68
N VAL A 74 -6.27 3.13 2.97
CA VAL A 74 -5.22 2.12 3.25
C VAL A 74 -3.82 2.70 3.04
N LEU A 75 -3.60 3.41 1.94
CA LEU A 75 -2.29 4.00 1.62
C LEU A 75 -1.92 5.17 2.53
N THR A 76 -2.90 5.97 2.94
CA THR A 76 -2.70 7.03 3.94
C THR A 76 -2.23 6.45 5.26
N LEU A 77 -2.84 5.36 5.74
CA LEU A 77 -2.40 4.66 6.96
C LEU A 77 -1.01 4.04 6.80
N ALA A 78 -0.65 3.62 5.58
CA ALA A 78 0.69 3.12 5.26
C ALA A 78 1.76 4.24 5.18
N GLY A 79 1.37 5.51 5.22
CA GLY A 79 2.28 6.65 5.09
C GLY A 79 2.86 6.83 3.70
N VAL A 80 2.14 6.36 2.67
CA VAL A 80 2.44 6.63 1.25
C VAL A 80 1.72 7.91 0.85
N THR A 81 2.44 8.86 0.27
CA THR A 81 1.88 10.16 -0.16
C THR A 81 1.51 10.16 -1.63
N ASP A 82 2.34 9.51 -2.45
CA ASP A 82 2.26 9.58 -3.90
C ASP A 82 2.21 8.17 -4.50
N VAL A 83 1.21 7.91 -5.34
CA VAL A 83 1.15 6.64 -6.08
C VAL A 83 0.30 6.78 -7.32
N TRP A 84 0.70 6.06 -8.37
CA TRP A 84 -0.17 5.74 -9.49
C TRP A 84 -0.83 4.40 -9.24
N ALA A 85 -2.16 4.32 -9.29
CA ALA A 85 -2.87 3.05 -9.17
C ALA A 85 -3.64 2.72 -10.45
N ARG A 86 -3.59 1.45 -10.85
CA ARG A 86 -4.48 0.88 -11.87
C ARG A 86 -5.30 -0.23 -11.23
N SER A 87 -6.62 -0.12 -11.30
CA SER A 87 -7.54 -1.17 -10.84
C SER A 87 -8.15 -1.91 -12.03
N ALA A 88 -8.32 -3.23 -11.89
CA ALA A 88 -9.02 -4.07 -12.85
C ALA A 88 -9.95 -5.07 -12.15
N GLY A 89 -10.99 -5.52 -12.85
CA GLY A 89 -12.02 -6.43 -12.30
C GLY A 89 -13.14 -5.68 -11.58
N GLN A 90 -13.85 -6.36 -10.68
CA GLN A 90 -15.00 -5.79 -9.98
C GLN A 90 -14.55 -4.87 -8.83
N THR A 91 -14.49 -3.56 -9.08
CA THR A 91 -14.04 -2.54 -8.12
C THR A 91 -15.12 -2.09 -7.16
N ARG A 92 -16.41 -2.41 -7.42
CA ARG A 92 -17.53 -2.04 -6.53
C ARG A 92 -17.49 -2.77 -5.18
N THR A 93 -16.80 -3.91 -5.11
CA THR A 93 -16.66 -4.68 -3.86
C THR A 93 -15.61 -4.05 -2.94
N THR A 94 -16.06 -3.22 -2.00
CA THR A 94 -15.22 -2.39 -1.13
C THR A 94 -14.23 -3.21 -0.29
N ILE A 95 -14.67 -4.36 0.25
CA ILE A 95 -13.84 -5.26 1.05
C ILE A 95 -12.69 -5.84 0.21
N ASN A 96 -12.98 -6.30 -1.01
CA ASN A 96 -11.96 -6.88 -1.88
C ASN A 96 -11.00 -5.82 -2.41
N PHE A 97 -11.50 -4.61 -2.67
CA PHE A 97 -10.67 -3.49 -3.09
C PHE A 97 -9.65 -3.09 -2.01
N ALA A 98 -10.11 -2.92 -0.77
CA ALA A 98 -9.22 -2.63 0.36
C ALA A 98 -8.22 -3.78 0.60
N ARG A 99 -8.68 -5.03 0.54
CA ARG A 99 -7.81 -6.22 0.67
C ARG A 99 -6.81 -6.35 -0.46
N ALA A 100 -7.17 -6.06 -1.70
CA ALA A 100 -6.25 -6.09 -2.84
C ALA A 100 -5.16 -5.02 -2.69
N THR A 101 -5.51 -3.84 -2.18
CA THR A 101 -4.55 -2.77 -1.86
C THR A 101 -3.59 -3.20 -0.76
N PHE A 102 -4.13 -3.78 0.33
CA PHE A 102 -3.29 -4.31 1.42
C PHE A 102 -2.36 -5.43 0.93
N ASN A 103 -2.87 -6.36 0.12
CA ASN A 103 -2.07 -7.44 -0.45
C ASN A 103 -0.97 -6.91 -1.36
N ALA A 104 -1.20 -5.81 -2.10
CA ALA A 104 -0.15 -5.18 -2.89
C ALA A 104 1.02 -4.70 -2.01
N LEU A 105 0.73 -4.13 -0.83
CA LEU A 105 1.77 -3.73 0.14
C LEU A 105 2.47 -4.94 0.77
N VAL A 106 1.76 -6.05 0.99
CA VAL A 106 2.37 -7.31 1.45
C VAL A 106 3.35 -7.84 0.42
N GLU A 107 2.96 -7.90 -0.85
CA GLU A 107 3.83 -8.37 -1.95
C GLU A 107 5.04 -7.45 -2.14
N LEU A 108 4.87 -6.14 -1.91
CA LEU A 108 5.98 -5.19 -1.91
C LEU A 108 7.08 -5.61 -0.93
N ASN A 109 6.70 -6.02 0.28
CA ASN A 109 7.66 -6.44 1.31
C ASN A 109 8.29 -7.80 1.05
N LYS A 110 7.62 -8.69 0.30
CA LYS A 110 8.13 -10.01 -0.04
C LYS A 110 9.18 -9.98 -1.15
N THR A 111 9.17 -8.92 -1.95
CA THR A 111 10.08 -8.80 -3.09
C THR A 111 11.53 -8.74 -2.59
N LYS A 112 12.37 -9.66 -3.08
CA LYS A 112 13.80 -9.67 -2.77
C LYS A 112 14.47 -8.50 -3.49
N LEU A 113 15.24 -7.72 -2.74
CA LEU A 113 15.95 -6.55 -3.24
C LEU A 113 17.43 -6.70 -2.94
N THR A 114 18.27 -6.42 -3.94
CA THR A 114 19.71 -6.23 -3.77
C THR A 114 19.95 -4.92 -3.02
N ASP A 115 21.04 -4.84 -2.26
CA ASP A 115 21.34 -3.65 -1.46
C ASP A 115 21.60 -2.41 -2.32
N ASP A 116 22.15 -2.57 -3.54
CA ASP A 116 22.31 -1.48 -4.51
C ASP A 116 20.97 -0.82 -4.87
N VAL A 117 19.94 -1.65 -5.06
CA VAL A 117 18.59 -1.16 -5.41
C VAL A 117 17.96 -0.43 -4.23
N ARG A 118 18.23 -0.87 -3.00
CA ARG A 118 17.74 -0.21 -1.79
C ARG A 118 18.33 1.19 -1.62
N GLN A 119 19.64 1.32 -1.87
CA GLN A 119 20.33 2.61 -1.80
C GLN A 119 19.86 3.54 -2.93
N ARG A 120 19.84 3.04 -4.17
CA ARG A 120 19.42 3.84 -5.33
C ARG A 120 18.01 4.41 -5.20
N LEU A 121 17.07 3.62 -4.67
CA LEU A 121 15.67 4.02 -4.52
C LEU A 121 15.34 4.64 -3.16
N ASN A 122 16.35 4.88 -2.31
CA ASN A 122 16.21 5.41 -0.95
C ASN A 122 15.15 4.67 -0.11
N ILE A 123 15.15 3.33 -0.17
CA ILE A 123 14.09 2.51 0.42
C ILE A 123 14.19 2.55 1.94
N THR A 124 13.15 3.06 2.58
CA THR A 124 12.98 3.01 4.03
C THR A 124 11.88 2.02 4.40
N LYS A 125 12.15 1.12 5.35
CA LYS A 125 11.16 0.22 5.93
C LYS A 125 10.70 0.76 7.28
N GLY A 126 9.42 1.07 7.42
CA GLY A 126 8.84 1.56 8.68
C GLY A 126 9.06 3.05 8.95
N ARG A 127 9.19 3.41 10.23
CA ARG A 127 9.35 4.80 10.70
C ARG A 127 10.78 5.26 10.41
N LYS A 128 10.94 6.45 9.81
CA LYS A 128 12.24 7.14 9.77
C LYS A 128 12.58 7.53 11.21
N LEU A 129 13.66 6.98 11.75
CA LEU A 129 14.25 7.51 12.98
C LEU A 129 14.78 8.91 12.60
N GLN A 130 14.15 9.95 13.14
CA GLN A 130 14.71 11.30 13.14
C GLN A 130 15.81 11.36 14.20
#